data_AF-A0A4Q1BT55-F1
#
_entry.id   AF-A0A4Q1BT55-F1
#
_cell.length_a   1.000
_cell.length_b   1.000
_cell.length_c   1.000
_cell.angle_alpha   90.00
_cell.angle_beta   90.00
_cell.angle_gamma   90.00
#
_symmetry.space_group_name_H-M   'P 1'
#
loop_
_entity.id
_entity.type
_entity.pdbx_description
1 polymer ?
#
loop_
_entity_poly.entity_id
_entity_poly.type
_entity_poly.pdbx_seq_one_letter_code
_entity_poly.pdbx_strand_id
1 'polypeptide(L)'
;MPNIPPTSQSSTSTSSFPDTPLRTPPSDPSSSSPLIVDVSHAPVFADAITQVKEETEVPVASAPHITAVVDSLEDLEHLVLSDDPEHPANMIPELCREFYKLGWVTGTGGGISIRLNDHVFLAPSGVQKERILPEHIFVLPFSQSSIPRPGSKRDMLRIPKKLGLKESACTPLFWNAFTMRNAGACIHTHSQHAVLLTLLLGKKAESFKMSHQEMIKGVRIGGVGKTLRFFDTLEIPIIENTADEEDLTDGMAEAMRKYPDAPAILVRRHGVYVWGNTWEQAKTQAECLDYLFEMATKMLSLHLPLVGDN
;
A
#
# COMPACT_ATOMS: atom_id res chain seq x y z
N MET A 1 21.61 -60.20 -51.34
CA MET A 1 20.76 -59.13 -50.81
C MET A 1 21.38 -57.80 -51.22
N PRO A 2 20.63 -56.87 -51.86
CA PRO A 2 21.16 -55.61 -52.40
C PRO A 2 21.28 -54.54 -51.28
N ASN A 3 22.17 -53.52 -51.30
CA ASN A 3 22.74 -52.65 -52.35
C ASN A 3 21.83 -51.43 -52.70
N ILE A 4 22.23 -50.21 -52.28
CA ILE A 4 22.05 -48.87 -52.93
C ILE A 4 22.40 -47.72 -51.92
N PRO A 5 22.91 -46.54 -52.37
CA PRO A 5 23.56 -45.51 -51.53
C PRO A 5 22.74 -44.18 -51.43
N PRO A 6 23.26 -43.03 -50.93
CA PRO A 6 22.44 -41.90 -50.41
C PRO A 6 22.20 -40.70 -51.37
N THR A 7 21.52 -39.68 -50.83
CA THR A 7 21.38 -38.23 -51.24
C THR A 7 20.20 -37.74 -52.10
N SER A 8 19.46 -36.77 -51.55
CA SER A 8 18.95 -35.52 -52.18
C SER A 8 18.41 -34.61 -51.05
N GLN A 9 18.93 -33.40 -50.81
CA GLN A 9 18.57 -32.11 -51.46
C GLN A 9 17.05 -31.84 -51.44
N SER A 10 16.54 -31.04 -50.49
CA SER A 10 16.55 -29.55 -50.41
C SER A 10 15.31 -28.90 -51.06
N SER A 11 14.46 -28.27 -50.24
CA SER A 11 13.48 -27.29 -50.69
C SER A 11 13.29 -26.20 -49.63
N THR A 12 13.96 -25.06 -49.83
CA THR A 12 13.71 -23.82 -49.11
C THR A 12 12.36 -23.24 -49.51
N SER A 13 11.39 -23.17 -48.60
CA SER A 13 10.14 -22.43 -48.81
C SER A 13 10.23 -21.03 -48.23
N THR A 14 10.73 -20.09 -49.02
CA THR A 14 10.68 -18.65 -48.70
C THR A 14 9.24 -18.14 -48.82
N SER A 15 8.55 -17.95 -47.69
CA SER A 15 7.26 -17.26 -47.64
C SER A 15 7.46 -15.74 -47.69
N SER A 16 7.38 -15.16 -48.88
CA SER A 16 7.38 -13.72 -49.10
C SER A 16 6.10 -13.09 -48.56
N PHE A 17 6.19 -12.26 -47.52
CA PHE A 17 5.11 -11.36 -47.11
C PHE A 17 5.07 -10.15 -48.07
N PRO A 18 3.87 -9.68 -48.49
CA PRO A 18 3.77 -8.45 -49.27
C PRO A 18 3.89 -7.21 -48.38
N ASP A 19 4.85 -6.34 -48.70
CA ASP A 19 4.99 -5.03 -48.07
C ASP A 19 3.69 -4.21 -48.22
N THR A 20 3.17 -3.73 -47.08
CA THR A 20 2.09 -2.74 -47.06
C THR A 20 2.67 -1.40 -46.60
N PRO A 21 2.70 -0.36 -47.44
CA PRO A 21 3.35 0.90 -47.10
C PRO A 21 2.59 1.63 -45.99
N LEU A 22 3.31 2.02 -44.92
CA LEU A 22 2.80 2.94 -43.91
C LEU A 22 2.44 4.28 -44.56
N ARG A 23 1.15 4.63 -44.54
CA ARG A 23 0.67 5.94 -44.97
C ARG A 23 0.54 6.86 -43.75
N THR A 24 1.53 7.72 -43.56
CA THR A 24 1.47 8.81 -42.57
C THR A 24 0.41 9.84 -42.98
N PRO A 25 -0.51 10.25 -42.08
CA PRO A 25 -1.28 11.48 -42.25
C PRO A 25 -0.40 12.70 -41.92
N PRO A 26 -0.66 13.88 -42.52
CA PRO A 26 0.22 15.04 -42.45
C PRO A 26 0.13 15.81 -41.12
N SER A 27 1.22 16.52 -40.82
CA SER A 27 1.30 17.58 -39.82
C SER A 27 0.50 18.81 -40.24
N ASP A 28 -0.32 19.35 -39.34
CA ASP A 28 -1.08 20.58 -39.56
C ASP A 28 -0.53 21.72 -38.68
N PRO A 29 0.05 22.79 -39.25
CA PRO A 29 0.57 23.92 -38.50
C PRO A 29 -0.41 25.11 -38.54
N SER A 30 -1.01 25.46 -37.39
CA SER A 30 -1.70 26.75 -37.25
C SER A 30 -1.28 27.48 -35.97
N SER A 31 -0.54 28.55 -36.17
CA SER A 31 -0.13 29.53 -35.16
C SER A 31 -1.19 30.60 -34.97
N SER A 32 -1.57 30.91 -33.72
CA SER A 32 -2.25 32.17 -33.40
C SER A 32 -2.02 32.65 -31.97
N SER A 33 -1.01 33.51 -31.84
CA SER A 33 -0.79 34.49 -30.76
C SER A 33 0.19 35.53 -31.33
N PRO A 34 0.21 36.80 -30.87
CA PRO A 34 -0.35 37.30 -29.62
C PRO A 34 -1.28 38.53 -29.79
N LEU A 35 -1.88 38.99 -28.68
CA LEU A 35 -2.18 40.42 -28.49
C LEU A 35 -1.49 40.92 -27.23
N ILE A 36 -0.37 41.62 -27.45
CA ILE A 36 0.25 42.50 -26.46
C ILE A 36 -0.47 43.84 -26.56
N VAL A 37 -0.84 44.44 -25.43
CA VAL A 37 -1.21 45.86 -25.37
C VAL A 37 -0.30 46.53 -24.34
N ASP A 38 0.26 47.66 -24.76
CA ASP A 38 1.36 48.36 -24.09
C ASP A 38 0.89 49.27 -22.94
N VAL A 39 1.86 49.67 -22.11
CA VAL A 39 1.75 50.40 -20.84
C VAL A 39 1.52 51.90 -21.07
N SER A 40 0.77 52.58 -20.19
CA SER A 40 1.07 53.99 -19.90
C SER A 40 0.44 54.53 -18.59
N HIS A 41 1.26 55.31 -17.89
CA HIS A 41 0.92 56.35 -16.89
C HIS A 41 0.54 55.93 -15.45
N ALA A 42 1.54 56.08 -14.56
CA ALA A 42 1.33 56.47 -13.16
C ALA A 42 0.97 57.98 -13.08
N PRO A 43 0.60 58.48 -11.88
CA PRO A 43 1.64 59.18 -11.13
C PRO A 43 1.72 58.85 -9.63
N VAL A 44 2.87 59.24 -9.08
CA VAL A 44 3.26 59.20 -7.66
C VAL A 44 2.52 60.28 -6.86
N PHE A 45 2.14 59.97 -5.62
CA PHE A 45 2.24 60.93 -4.52
C PHE A 45 2.74 60.23 -3.26
N ALA A 46 3.82 60.75 -2.70
CA ALA A 46 4.31 60.43 -1.37
C ALA A 46 4.39 61.76 -0.61
N ASP A 47 3.99 61.75 0.66
CA ASP A 47 4.50 62.71 1.64
C ASP A 47 4.40 62.11 3.04
N ALA A 48 5.36 62.47 3.88
CA ALA A 48 5.56 61.92 5.22
C ALA A 48 4.94 62.81 6.31
N ILE A 49 4.94 62.35 7.57
CA ILE A 49 5.56 63.06 8.70
C ILE A 49 5.44 62.20 9.99
N THR A 50 6.51 62.23 10.78
CA THR A 50 6.66 61.55 12.08
C THR A 50 6.76 62.62 13.18
N GLN A 51 6.19 62.42 14.39
CA GLN A 51 6.86 62.57 15.71
C GLN A 51 5.94 62.77 16.96
N VAL A 52 6.20 61.94 17.99
CA VAL A 52 6.44 62.25 19.43
C VAL A 52 5.32 62.75 20.38
N LYS A 53 5.11 61.98 21.47
CA LYS A 53 5.16 62.32 22.94
C LYS A 53 4.91 61.02 23.75
N GLU A 54 5.75 60.62 24.73
CA GLU A 54 5.81 61.06 26.15
C GLU A 54 4.45 61.00 26.90
N GLU A 55 4.29 60.48 28.12
CA GLU A 55 5.12 59.66 29.05
C GLU A 55 4.19 59.24 30.23
N THR A 56 4.34 58.06 30.87
CA THR A 56 3.92 57.80 32.30
C THR A 56 4.20 56.38 32.82
N GLU A 57 4.62 56.29 34.08
CA GLU A 57 4.80 55.09 34.93
C GLU A 57 4.23 55.43 36.34
N VAL A 58 3.87 54.56 37.30
CA VAL A 58 4.06 53.12 37.61
C VAL A 58 2.75 52.59 38.27
N PRO A 59 2.48 51.26 38.39
CA PRO A 59 3.15 50.43 39.42
C PRO A 59 3.46 48.97 39.05
N VAL A 60 4.48 48.44 39.73
CA VAL A 60 4.93 47.04 39.68
C VAL A 60 3.91 46.11 40.33
N ALA A 61 3.49 45.07 39.59
CA ALA A 61 2.93 43.85 40.16
C ALA A 61 3.84 42.68 39.78
N SER A 62 4.34 41.94 40.78
CA SER A 62 5.24 40.81 40.57
C SER A 62 4.52 39.66 39.85
N ALA A 63 4.80 39.46 38.58
CA ALA A 63 4.42 38.24 37.89
C ALA A 63 5.15 37.05 38.54
N PRO A 64 4.47 35.98 38.98
CA PRO A 64 5.15 34.75 39.32
C PRO A 64 5.83 34.24 38.05
N HIS A 65 7.12 33.88 38.14
CA HIS A 65 7.86 33.35 37.01
C HIS A 65 7.13 32.15 36.40
N ILE A 66 7.08 32.13 35.07
CA ILE A 66 6.51 31.05 34.26
C ILE A 66 7.39 29.82 34.44
N THR A 67 7.06 28.99 35.43
CA THR A 67 7.76 27.74 35.75
C THR A 67 6.77 26.57 35.92
N ALA A 68 5.69 26.59 35.14
CA ALA A 68 4.61 25.60 35.19
C ALA A 68 3.88 25.44 33.85
N VAL A 69 4.61 25.25 32.74
CA VAL A 69 4.07 24.72 31.46
C VAL A 69 5.08 23.75 30.82
N VAL A 70 5.55 22.79 31.62
CA VAL A 70 6.27 21.58 31.17
C VAL A 70 5.82 20.42 32.05
N ASP A 71 4.53 20.12 31.94
CA ASP A 71 3.91 18.94 32.54
C ASP A 71 2.92 18.34 31.54
N SER A 72 2.77 17.00 31.59
CA SER A 72 1.90 16.18 30.72
C SER A 72 2.11 16.25 29.20
N LEU A 73 3.34 16.03 28.72
CA LEU A 73 3.51 14.91 27.78
C LEU A 73 3.74 13.68 28.66
N GLU A 74 2.65 13.01 29.04
CA GLU A 74 2.74 11.73 29.75
C GLU A 74 3.55 10.75 28.90
N ASP A 75 4.38 9.92 29.54
CA ASP A 75 5.22 8.97 28.82
C ASP A 75 4.34 7.84 28.27
N LEU A 76 3.81 8.02 27.06
CA LEU A 76 2.90 7.09 26.36
C LEU A 76 3.57 5.76 25.94
N GLU A 77 4.72 5.42 26.53
CA GLU A 77 5.35 4.10 26.48
C GLU A 77 4.44 3.00 27.01
N HIS A 78 3.56 3.30 27.97
CA HIS A 78 2.59 2.31 28.47
C HIS A 78 1.68 1.75 27.36
N LEU A 79 1.51 2.48 26.24
CA LEU A 79 0.78 1.98 25.06
C LEU A 79 1.49 0.82 24.35
N VAL A 80 2.78 0.57 24.61
CA VAL A 80 3.55 -0.55 24.01
C VAL A 80 4.14 -1.51 25.04
N LEU A 81 3.88 -1.29 26.33
CA LEU A 81 4.30 -2.16 27.43
C LEU A 81 3.10 -2.99 27.90
N SER A 82 3.09 -4.28 27.58
CA SER A 82 2.04 -5.21 28.01
C SER A 82 2.61 -6.61 28.22
N ASP A 83 2.18 -7.26 29.30
CA ASP A 83 2.45 -8.68 29.59
C ASP A 83 1.55 -9.63 28.75
N ASP A 84 0.52 -9.11 28.10
CA ASP A 84 -0.33 -9.86 27.17
C ASP A 84 0.46 -10.15 25.86
N PRO A 85 0.72 -11.42 25.51
CA PRO A 85 1.44 -11.77 24.29
C PRO A 85 0.67 -11.39 23.02
N GLU A 86 -0.66 -11.30 23.06
CA GLU A 86 -1.48 -10.93 21.90
C GLU A 86 -1.62 -9.42 21.72
N HIS A 87 -1.12 -8.63 22.67
CA HIS A 87 -1.09 -7.17 22.56
C HIS A 87 -0.34 -6.75 21.27
N PRO A 88 -0.86 -5.80 20.46
CA PRO A 88 -0.29 -5.44 19.16
C PRO A 88 1.20 -5.10 19.17
N ALA A 89 1.71 -4.49 20.24
CA ALA A 89 3.13 -4.18 20.38
C ALA A 89 4.03 -5.42 20.48
N ASN A 90 3.51 -6.55 20.96
CA ASN A 90 4.19 -7.85 21.04
C ASN A 90 3.94 -8.69 19.77
N MET A 91 2.69 -8.69 19.31
CA MET A 91 2.23 -9.49 18.17
C MET A 91 2.80 -9.01 16.83
N ILE A 92 2.94 -7.70 16.57
CA ILE A 92 3.55 -7.18 15.32
C ILE A 92 5.02 -7.65 15.16
N PRO A 93 5.91 -7.54 16.17
CA PRO A 93 7.24 -8.14 16.15
C PRO A 93 7.28 -9.66 15.93
N GLU A 94 6.32 -10.40 16.48
CA GLU A 94 6.23 -11.87 16.31
C GLU A 94 5.83 -12.24 14.88
N LEU A 95 4.73 -11.68 14.38
CA LEU A 95 4.25 -11.94 13.04
C LEU A 95 5.26 -11.52 11.98
N CYS A 96 5.95 -10.39 12.15
CA CYS A 96 7.03 -10.00 11.24
C CYS A 96 8.21 -11.00 11.20
N ARG A 97 8.52 -11.69 12.32
CA ARG A 97 9.54 -12.75 12.37
C ARG A 97 9.08 -14.00 11.61
N GLU A 98 7.82 -14.41 11.73
CA GLU A 98 7.30 -15.57 11.00
C GLU A 98 7.11 -15.27 9.51
N PHE A 99 6.56 -14.10 9.16
CA PHE A 99 6.41 -13.65 7.77
C PHE A 99 7.77 -13.52 7.06
N TYR A 100 8.85 -13.18 7.79
CA TYR A 100 10.19 -13.16 7.21
C TYR A 100 10.65 -14.58 6.79
N LYS A 101 10.39 -15.60 7.62
CA LYS A 101 10.70 -17.01 7.29
C LYS A 101 9.90 -17.51 6.09
N LEU A 102 8.67 -17.02 5.91
CA LEU A 102 7.83 -17.27 4.72
C LEU A 102 8.28 -16.49 3.47
N GLY A 103 9.28 -15.61 3.59
CA GLY A 103 9.74 -14.75 2.49
C GLY A 103 8.89 -13.50 2.22
N TRP A 104 7.78 -13.33 2.94
CA TRP A 104 6.75 -12.32 2.70
C TRP A 104 7.18 -10.88 3.01
N VAL A 105 8.10 -10.68 3.96
CA VAL A 105 8.55 -9.35 4.43
C VAL A 105 10.08 -9.20 4.35
N THR A 106 10.66 -9.73 3.27
CA THR A 106 12.11 -9.67 3.00
C THR A 106 12.54 -8.27 2.51
N GLY A 107 13.83 -7.96 2.60
CA GLY A 107 14.38 -6.72 2.05
C GLY A 107 13.84 -5.43 2.68
N THR A 108 13.30 -5.49 3.91
CA THR A 108 12.59 -4.41 4.62
C THR A 108 11.19 -4.05 4.06
N GLY A 109 10.72 -4.74 3.02
CA GLY A 109 9.38 -4.59 2.46
C GLY A 109 8.29 -5.28 3.30
N GLY A 110 7.02 -4.97 3.00
CA GLY A 110 5.86 -5.54 3.67
C GLY A 110 5.76 -5.23 5.17
N GLY A 111 4.81 -5.86 5.84
CA GLY A 111 4.59 -5.73 7.29
C GLY A 111 3.14 -6.01 7.68
N ILE A 112 2.79 -5.64 8.91
CA ILE A 112 1.43 -5.73 9.43
C ILE A 112 1.13 -4.48 10.29
N SER A 113 -0.11 -4.03 10.23
CA SER A 113 -0.69 -3.09 11.19
C SER A 113 -1.91 -3.72 11.85
N ILE A 114 -2.08 -3.45 13.14
CA ILE A 114 -3.19 -3.93 13.96
C ILE A 114 -3.88 -2.71 14.58
N ARG A 115 -5.21 -2.69 14.51
CA ARG A 115 -6.07 -1.73 15.20
C ARG A 115 -6.68 -2.42 16.43
N LEU A 116 -6.46 -1.84 17.60
CA LEU A 116 -7.06 -2.27 18.86
C LEU A 116 -7.78 -1.09 19.48
N ASN A 117 -9.11 -1.19 19.59
CA ASN A 117 -9.98 -0.08 20.01
C ASN A 117 -9.72 1.17 19.14
N ASP A 118 -9.45 2.31 19.78
CA ASP A 118 -9.16 3.59 19.15
C ASP A 118 -7.66 3.80 18.84
N HIS A 119 -6.83 2.76 18.92
CA HIS A 119 -5.40 2.82 18.63
C HIS A 119 -5.03 1.98 17.40
N VAL A 120 -4.14 2.51 16.57
CA VAL A 120 -3.52 1.80 15.44
C VAL A 120 -2.03 1.68 15.67
N PHE A 121 -1.53 0.44 15.59
CA PHE A 121 -0.15 0.08 15.84
C PHE A 121 0.57 -0.18 14.52
N LEU A 122 1.76 0.41 14.38
CA LEU A 122 2.52 0.42 13.13
C LEU A 122 3.98 0.02 13.36
N ALA A 123 4.46 -0.91 12.54
CA ALA A 123 5.88 -1.19 12.41
C ALA A 123 6.65 -0.01 11.77
N PRO A 124 7.93 0.18 12.10
CA PRO A 124 8.77 1.18 11.44
C PRO A 124 9.11 0.79 9.97
N SER A 125 9.22 1.81 9.12
CA SER A 125 9.73 1.68 7.75
C SER A 125 11.24 1.40 7.72
N GLY A 126 11.72 0.78 6.64
CA GLY A 126 13.15 0.63 6.35
C GLY A 126 13.96 -0.26 7.30
N VAL A 127 13.33 -0.92 8.28
CA VAL A 127 14.01 -1.87 9.18
C VAL A 127 13.90 -3.32 8.72
N GLN A 128 14.88 -4.13 9.14
CA GLN A 128 14.80 -5.60 9.22
C GLN A 128 13.57 -6.01 10.03
N LYS A 129 12.58 -6.60 9.37
CA LYS A 129 11.24 -6.86 9.90
C LYS A 129 11.27 -7.94 10.99
N GLU A 130 12.15 -8.91 10.83
CA GLU A 130 12.47 -9.96 11.80
C GLU A 130 13.21 -9.45 13.06
N ARG A 131 13.56 -8.16 13.12
CA ARG A 131 14.26 -7.50 14.23
C ARG A 131 13.49 -6.33 14.84
N ILE A 132 12.19 -6.22 14.57
CA ILE A 132 11.31 -5.28 15.26
C ILE A 132 11.22 -5.69 16.74
N LEU A 133 11.14 -4.71 17.63
CA LEU A 133 10.94 -4.86 19.07
C LEU A 133 9.69 -4.04 19.47
N PRO A 134 8.99 -4.35 20.57
CA PRO A 134 7.82 -3.57 21.01
C PRO A 134 8.09 -2.06 21.14
N GLU A 135 9.26 -1.70 21.66
CA GLU A 135 9.74 -0.32 21.77
C GLU A 135 9.83 0.43 20.43
N HIS A 136 9.95 -0.28 19.29
CA HIS A 136 10.01 0.30 17.95
C HIS A 136 8.62 0.63 17.35
N ILE A 137 7.52 0.26 18.01
CA ILE A 137 6.16 0.38 17.45
C ILE A 137 5.61 1.81 17.60
N PHE A 138 5.13 2.38 16.49
CA PHE A 138 4.41 3.65 16.47
C PHE A 138 2.94 3.41 16.85
N VAL A 139 2.33 4.38 17.55
CA VAL A 139 0.91 4.33 17.92
C VAL A 139 0.21 5.62 17.50
N LEU A 140 -0.86 5.48 16.72
CA LEU A 140 -1.70 6.57 16.23
C LEU A 140 -3.12 6.41 16.80
N PRO A 141 -3.86 7.50 17.03
CA PRO A 141 -5.29 7.40 17.26
C PRO A 141 -5.98 6.99 15.95
N PHE A 142 -6.99 6.13 16.03
CA PHE A 142 -7.78 5.69 14.89
C PHE A 142 -8.70 6.81 14.37
N SER A 143 -9.27 7.60 15.29
CA SER A 143 -10.01 8.81 14.97
C SER A 143 -9.05 9.88 14.45
N GLN A 144 -9.03 10.06 13.13
CA GLN A 144 -8.27 11.11 12.45
C GLN A 144 -9.19 11.88 11.49
N SER A 145 -8.89 13.17 11.31
CA SER A 145 -9.63 14.06 10.41
C SER A 145 -9.46 13.72 8.92
N SER A 146 -8.44 12.95 8.57
CA SER A 146 -8.14 12.47 7.23
C SER A 146 -7.31 11.17 7.28
N ILE A 147 -7.08 10.52 6.14
CA ILE A 147 -6.19 9.34 6.09
C ILE A 147 -4.75 9.78 6.43
N PRO A 148 -4.11 9.20 7.46
CA PRO A 148 -2.74 9.54 7.84
C PRO A 148 -1.74 9.21 6.73
N ARG A 149 -0.97 10.23 6.32
CA ARG A 149 0.17 10.11 5.40
C ARG A 149 1.47 10.52 6.10
N PRO A 150 2.59 9.82 5.91
CA PRO A 150 3.90 10.26 6.39
C PRO A 150 4.19 11.74 6.16
N GLY A 151 4.65 12.43 7.22
CA GLY A 151 4.98 13.85 7.18
C GLY A 151 3.78 14.82 7.22
N SER A 152 2.52 14.35 7.21
CA SER A 152 1.37 15.24 7.40
C SER A 152 1.21 15.70 8.85
N LYS A 153 0.49 16.82 9.07
CA LYS A 153 0.00 17.18 10.41
C LYS A 153 -1.10 16.20 10.81
N ARG A 154 -0.77 15.28 11.70
CA ARG A 154 -1.66 14.26 12.27
C ARG A 154 -1.29 14.01 13.72
N ASP A 155 -2.26 13.54 14.48
CA ASP A 155 -2.06 13.21 15.88
C ASP A 155 -1.27 11.91 15.99
N MET A 156 -0.18 11.95 16.74
CA MET A 156 0.66 10.79 17.07
C MET A 156 0.54 10.59 18.57
N LEU A 157 0.08 9.41 19.01
CA LEU A 157 0.08 9.07 20.43
C LEU A 157 1.48 8.66 20.87
N ARG A 158 2.16 7.81 20.09
CA ARG A 158 3.54 7.39 20.39
C ARG A 158 4.43 7.40 19.17
N ILE A 159 5.59 8.04 19.33
CA ILE A 159 6.76 7.91 18.46
C ILE A 159 7.85 7.17 19.27
N PRO A 160 8.49 6.13 18.72
CA PRO A 160 9.59 5.43 19.39
C PRO A 160 10.74 6.36 19.82
N LYS A 161 11.24 6.19 21.05
CA LYS A 161 12.41 6.92 21.58
C LYS A 161 13.71 6.70 20.80
N LYS A 162 13.78 5.62 20.01
CA LYS A 162 14.94 5.28 19.18
C LYS A 162 15.03 6.20 17.96
N LEU A 163 16.02 7.09 17.98
CA LEU A 163 16.30 8.05 16.90
C LEU A 163 16.48 7.36 15.54
N GLY A 164 15.99 8.02 14.49
CA GLY A 164 16.12 7.57 13.10
C GLY A 164 15.06 6.59 12.61
N LEU A 165 14.18 6.08 13.49
CA LEU A 165 13.00 5.33 13.05
C LEU A 165 11.99 6.26 12.36
N LYS A 166 11.38 5.74 11.29
CA LYS A 166 10.28 6.38 10.56
C LYS A 166 9.07 5.46 10.56
N GLU A 167 7.88 6.03 10.50
CA GLU A 167 6.65 5.28 10.31
C GLU A 167 6.61 4.60 8.93
N SER A 168 5.82 3.54 8.78
CA SER A 168 5.60 2.85 7.50
C SER A 168 5.04 3.76 6.41
N ALA A 169 5.49 3.59 5.17
CA ALA A 169 4.84 4.19 4.00
C ALA A 169 3.52 3.48 3.63
N CYS A 170 3.33 2.24 4.11
CA CYS A 170 2.08 1.50 4.00
C CYS A 170 0.91 2.07 4.84
N THR A 171 1.15 3.02 5.77
CA THR A 171 0.14 3.52 6.72
C THR A 171 -1.19 3.94 6.06
N PRO A 172 -1.21 4.79 5.01
CA PRO A 172 -2.47 5.18 4.37
C PRO A 172 -3.20 3.99 3.70
N LEU A 173 -2.47 2.99 3.20
CA LEU A 173 -3.06 1.75 2.65
C LEU A 173 -3.67 0.86 3.75
N PHE A 174 -3.02 0.76 4.90
CA PHE A 174 -3.62 0.10 6.08
C PHE A 174 -4.89 0.84 6.54
N TRP A 175 -4.90 2.18 6.48
CA TRP A 175 -6.08 2.97 6.85
C TRP A 175 -7.27 2.78 5.91
N ASN A 176 -7.05 2.53 4.61
CA ASN A 176 -8.13 2.11 3.71
C ASN A 176 -8.81 0.82 4.20
N ALA A 177 -8.05 -0.19 4.62
CA ALA A 177 -8.62 -1.42 5.19
C ALA A 177 -9.39 -1.16 6.50
N PHE A 178 -8.84 -0.35 7.41
CA PHE A 178 -9.51 -0.04 8.67
C PHE A 178 -10.80 0.79 8.47
N THR A 179 -10.80 1.77 7.57
CA THR A 179 -11.95 2.67 7.36
C THR A 179 -13.00 2.12 6.40
N MET A 180 -12.59 1.50 5.29
CA MET A 180 -13.50 1.03 4.23
C MET A 180 -13.98 -0.42 4.41
N ARG A 181 -13.40 -1.17 5.37
CA ARG A 181 -13.78 -2.56 5.69
C ARG A 181 -13.96 -2.83 7.18
N ASN A 182 -13.77 -1.82 8.05
CA ASN A 182 -13.78 -1.98 9.51
C ASN A 182 -12.80 -3.07 10.01
N ALA A 183 -11.67 -3.26 9.30
CA ALA A 183 -10.69 -4.27 9.66
C ALA A 183 -10.08 -4.04 11.06
N GLY A 184 -9.65 -5.11 11.71
CA GLY A 184 -8.82 -5.09 12.93
C GLY A 184 -7.34 -5.32 12.63
N ALA A 185 -6.99 -5.91 11.48
CA ALA A 185 -5.61 -6.04 11.04
C ALA A 185 -5.50 -5.98 9.50
N CYS A 186 -4.37 -5.46 9.02
CA CYS A 186 -4.01 -5.45 7.60
C CYS A 186 -2.54 -5.86 7.44
N ILE A 187 -2.29 -6.83 6.57
CA ILE A 187 -0.98 -7.40 6.24
C ILE A 187 -0.63 -6.98 4.82
N HIS A 188 0.61 -6.53 4.63
CA HIS A 188 1.22 -6.32 3.33
C HIS A 188 2.37 -7.30 3.13
N THR A 189 2.38 -8.03 2.02
CA THR A 189 3.50 -8.93 1.66
C THR A 189 4.07 -8.59 0.29
N HIS A 190 5.38 -8.75 0.15
CA HIS A 190 6.10 -8.74 -1.13
C HIS A 190 6.27 -10.19 -1.64
N SER A 191 5.25 -11.03 -1.47
CA SER A 191 5.34 -12.44 -1.86
C SER A 191 5.67 -12.61 -3.35
N GLN A 192 6.64 -13.49 -3.63
CA GLN A 192 6.98 -13.85 -5.01
C GLN A 192 5.82 -14.53 -5.74
N HIS A 193 4.93 -15.23 -5.03
CA HIS A 193 3.74 -15.84 -5.61
C HIS A 193 2.76 -14.77 -6.11
N ALA A 194 2.47 -13.75 -5.27
CA ALA A 194 1.66 -12.60 -5.64
C ALA A 194 2.29 -11.83 -6.82
N VAL A 195 3.59 -11.52 -6.74
CA VAL A 195 4.32 -10.81 -7.80
C VAL A 195 4.26 -11.57 -9.13
N LEU A 196 4.59 -12.87 -9.14
CA LEU A 196 4.61 -13.68 -10.36
C LEU A 196 3.22 -13.85 -10.96
N LEU A 197 2.18 -14.05 -10.14
CA LEU A 197 0.80 -14.13 -10.61
C LEU A 197 0.38 -12.84 -11.35
N THR A 198 0.70 -11.66 -10.81
CA THR A 198 0.38 -10.39 -11.47
C THR A 198 1.12 -10.18 -12.81
N LEU A 199 2.20 -10.93 -13.05
CA LEU A 199 2.92 -10.95 -14.33
C LEU A 199 2.28 -11.94 -15.31
N LEU A 200 1.96 -13.16 -14.86
CA LEU A 200 1.39 -14.23 -15.69
C LEU A 200 -0.01 -13.90 -16.23
N LEU A 201 -0.86 -13.24 -15.43
CA LEU A 201 -2.18 -12.79 -15.87
C LEU A 201 -2.13 -11.69 -16.95
N GLY A 202 -0.96 -11.08 -17.17
CA GLY A 202 -0.73 -10.04 -18.18
C GLY A 202 -1.30 -8.66 -17.80
N LYS A 203 -0.80 -7.62 -18.48
CA LYS A 203 -1.11 -6.21 -18.19
C LYS A 203 -2.58 -5.81 -18.30
N LYS A 204 -3.40 -6.59 -19.01
CA LYS A 204 -4.84 -6.29 -19.22
C LYS A 204 -5.77 -6.92 -18.19
N ALA A 205 -5.25 -7.78 -17.30
CA ALA A 205 -6.06 -8.36 -16.24
C ALA A 205 -6.31 -7.32 -15.14
N GLU A 206 -7.57 -6.92 -14.98
CA GLU A 206 -8.05 -6.06 -13.89
C GLU A 206 -8.18 -6.80 -12.56
N SER A 207 -8.34 -8.13 -12.60
CA SER A 207 -8.45 -8.99 -11.43
C SER A 207 -7.90 -10.40 -11.68
N PHE A 208 -7.44 -11.03 -10.60
CA PHE A 208 -7.24 -12.47 -10.50
C PHE A 208 -8.57 -13.14 -10.16
N LYS A 209 -8.88 -14.28 -10.80
CA LYS A 209 -10.05 -15.10 -10.48
C LYS A 209 -9.66 -16.57 -10.35
N MET A 210 -10.26 -17.27 -9.38
CA MET A 210 -10.06 -18.71 -9.17
C MET A 210 -11.30 -19.35 -8.54
N SER A 211 -11.65 -20.58 -8.91
CA SER A 211 -12.74 -21.35 -8.28
C SER A 211 -12.33 -22.81 -8.04
N HIS A 212 -13.16 -23.57 -7.32
CA HIS A 212 -12.97 -25.01 -7.11
C HIS A 212 -11.63 -25.39 -6.47
N GLN A 213 -11.19 -24.59 -5.49
CA GLN A 213 -10.00 -24.86 -4.68
C GLN A 213 -10.38 -24.86 -3.19
N GLU A 214 -9.94 -25.87 -2.44
CA GLU A 214 -10.33 -26.04 -1.02
C GLU A 214 -9.90 -24.85 -0.15
N MET A 215 -8.75 -24.24 -0.44
CA MET A 215 -8.22 -23.08 0.30
C MET A 215 -9.05 -21.80 0.13
N ILE A 216 -9.98 -21.74 -0.84
CA ILE A 216 -10.95 -20.63 -0.96
C ILE A 216 -11.83 -20.55 0.30
N LYS A 217 -12.07 -21.66 1.01
CA LYS A 217 -12.85 -21.69 2.25
C LYS A 217 -12.23 -20.92 3.42
N GLY A 218 -10.93 -20.63 3.38
CA GLY A 218 -10.27 -19.76 4.35
C GLY A 218 -10.48 -18.27 4.08
N VAL A 219 -10.99 -17.91 2.89
CA VAL A 219 -11.12 -16.53 2.41
C VAL A 219 -12.52 -15.99 2.67
N ARG A 220 -12.63 -14.73 3.12
CA ARG A 220 -13.88 -14.08 3.51
C ARG A 220 -14.33 -13.06 2.48
N ILE A 221 -15.64 -12.99 2.25
CA ILE A 221 -16.28 -11.94 1.44
C ILE A 221 -15.94 -10.57 2.05
N GLY A 222 -15.32 -9.69 1.26
CA GLY A 222 -14.84 -8.37 1.71
C GLY A 222 -13.70 -8.42 2.74
N GLY A 223 -13.09 -9.59 2.97
CA GLY A 223 -12.06 -9.85 3.99
C GLY A 223 -12.60 -9.98 5.43
N VAL A 224 -13.82 -9.50 5.69
CA VAL A 224 -14.44 -9.44 7.03
C VAL A 224 -15.75 -10.22 7.15
N GLY A 225 -16.42 -10.54 6.05
CA GLY A 225 -17.71 -11.21 6.01
C GLY A 225 -17.65 -12.72 6.26
N LYS A 226 -18.63 -13.45 5.72
CA LYS A 226 -18.66 -14.91 5.72
C LYS A 226 -17.53 -15.48 4.86
N THR A 227 -17.05 -16.67 5.21
CA THR A 227 -16.14 -17.44 4.36
C THR A 227 -16.82 -17.82 3.04
N LEU A 228 -16.05 -17.79 1.95
CA LEU A 228 -16.41 -18.41 0.68
C LEU A 228 -16.50 -19.95 0.83
N ARG A 229 -17.07 -20.61 -0.16
CA ARG A 229 -17.13 -22.07 -0.28
C ARG A 229 -16.20 -22.53 -1.40
N PHE A 230 -15.88 -23.82 -1.40
CA PHE A 230 -15.05 -24.48 -2.41
C PHE A 230 -15.39 -24.07 -3.87
N PHE A 231 -16.69 -24.01 -4.19
CA PHE A 231 -17.20 -23.72 -5.54
C PHE A 231 -17.51 -22.23 -5.80
N ASP A 232 -17.34 -21.35 -4.80
CA ASP A 232 -17.46 -19.92 -5.06
C ASP A 232 -16.23 -19.43 -5.84
N THR A 233 -16.40 -18.41 -6.69
CA THR A 233 -15.28 -17.80 -7.41
C THR A 233 -14.66 -16.70 -6.55
N LEU A 234 -13.42 -16.90 -6.14
CA LEU A 234 -12.58 -15.86 -5.55
C LEU A 234 -12.21 -14.85 -6.64
N GLU A 235 -12.41 -13.56 -6.37
CA GLU A 235 -11.95 -12.46 -7.23
C GLU A 235 -11.15 -11.43 -6.42
N ILE A 236 -9.98 -11.06 -6.93
CA ILE A 236 -9.05 -10.12 -6.29
C ILE A 236 -8.59 -9.10 -7.33
N PRO A 237 -8.90 -7.80 -7.18
CA PRO A 237 -8.46 -6.78 -8.13
C PRO A 237 -6.95 -6.59 -8.11
N ILE A 238 -6.42 -6.18 -9.26
CA ILE A 238 -5.01 -5.89 -9.49
C ILE A 238 -4.90 -4.41 -9.85
N ILE A 239 -4.16 -3.64 -9.04
CA ILE A 239 -3.77 -2.26 -9.35
C ILE A 239 -2.35 -2.21 -9.89
N GLU A 240 -2.03 -1.19 -10.69
CA GLU A 240 -0.65 -0.93 -11.12
C GLU A 240 0.16 -0.33 -9.96
N ASN A 241 1.47 -0.59 -9.93
CA ASN A 241 2.36 0.00 -8.95
C ASN A 241 2.75 1.44 -9.31
N THR A 242 2.92 2.29 -8.31
CA THR A 242 3.45 3.67 -8.41
C THR A 242 4.92 3.71 -8.00
N ALA A 243 5.59 4.85 -8.19
CA ALA A 243 6.97 5.04 -7.75
C ALA A 243 7.04 5.20 -6.21
N ASP A 244 6.17 6.03 -5.66
CA ASP A 244 6.00 6.24 -4.23
C ASP A 244 4.78 5.45 -3.72
N GLU A 245 4.93 4.74 -2.60
CA GLU A 245 3.91 3.82 -2.08
C GLU A 245 2.62 4.55 -1.67
N GLU A 246 2.73 5.79 -1.18
CA GLU A 246 1.59 6.59 -0.73
C GLU A 246 0.60 6.94 -1.86
N ASP A 247 1.06 6.97 -3.11
CA ASP A 247 0.23 7.22 -4.29
C ASP A 247 -0.71 6.02 -4.60
N LEU A 248 -0.38 4.82 -4.11
CA LEU A 248 -1.26 3.65 -4.23
C LEU A 248 -2.57 3.82 -3.45
N THR A 249 -2.60 4.69 -2.44
CA THR A 249 -3.74 4.85 -1.52
C THR A 249 -5.06 5.06 -2.25
N ASP A 250 -5.09 5.96 -3.24
CA ASP A 250 -6.32 6.36 -3.90
C ASP A 250 -6.76 5.29 -4.91
N GLY A 251 -5.81 4.63 -5.58
CA GLY A 251 -6.06 3.49 -6.47
C GLY A 251 -6.53 2.24 -5.72
N MET A 252 -5.97 1.98 -4.53
CA MET A 252 -6.44 0.94 -3.62
C MET A 252 -7.87 1.23 -3.16
N ALA A 253 -8.17 2.47 -2.74
CA ALA A 253 -9.51 2.86 -2.33
C ALA A 253 -10.52 2.75 -3.49
N GLU A 254 -10.13 3.06 -4.73
CA GLU A 254 -11.00 2.89 -5.90
C GLU A 254 -11.25 1.42 -6.22
N ALA A 255 -10.21 0.57 -6.18
CA ALA A 255 -10.38 -0.87 -6.31
C ALA A 255 -11.30 -1.44 -5.21
N MET A 256 -11.17 -0.95 -3.97
CA MET A 256 -12.06 -1.33 -2.85
C MET A 256 -13.50 -0.82 -3.00
N ARG A 257 -13.76 0.24 -3.78
CA ARG A 257 -15.12 0.66 -4.15
C ARG A 257 -15.70 -0.20 -5.27
N LYS A 258 -14.92 -0.44 -6.33
CA LYS A 258 -15.32 -1.26 -7.50
C LYS A 258 -15.53 -2.74 -7.13
N TYR A 259 -14.78 -3.26 -6.16
CA TYR A 259 -14.84 -4.65 -5.70
C TYR A 259 -15.14 -4.71 -4.19
N PRO A 260 -16.42 -4.53 -3.77
CA PRO A 260 -16.79 -4.54 -2.36
C PRO A 260 -16.44 -5.87 -1.66
N ASP A 261 -16.65 -6.98 -2.36
CA ASP A 261 -16.44 -8.34 -1.87
C ASP A 261 -14.98 -8.82 -1.93
N ALA A 262 -14.05 -8.01 -2.43
CA ALA A 262 -12.64 -8.38 -2.47
C ALA A 262 -12.04 -8.55 -1.06
N PRO A 263 -11.31 -9.65 -0.79
CA PRO A 263 -10.61 -9.89 0.49
C PRO A 263 -9.25 -9.21 0.58
N ALA A 264 -8.72 -8.77 -0.56
CA ALA A 264 -7.36 -8.30 -0.74
C ALA A 264 -7.26 -7.42 -1.98
N ILE A 265 -6.16 -6.68 -2.12
CA ILE A 265 -5.76 -5.98 -3.34
C ILE A 265 -4.37 -6.48 -3.76
N LEU A 266 -4.22 -6.94 -5.00
CA LEU A 266 -2.92 -7.22 -5.61
C LEU A 266 -2.33 -5.94 -6.21
N VAL A 267 -1.03 -5.70 -6.00
CA VAL A 267 -0.29 -4.58 -6.57
C VAL A 267 0.74 -5.15 -7.54
N ARG A 268 0.57 -4.88 -8.85
CA ARG A 268 1.35 -5.52 -9.91
C ARG A 268 2.85 -5.25 -9.74
N ARG A 269 3.69 -6.28 -9.81
CA ARG A 269 5.15 -6.23 -9.57
C ARG A 269 5.58 -5.81 -8.16
N HIS A 270 4.66 -5.75 -7.19
CA HIS A 270 4.95 -5.31 -5.83
C HIS A 270 4.55 -6.38 -4.80
N GLY A 271 3.27 -6.76 -4.74
CA GLY A 271 2.81 -7.66 -3.68
C GLY A 271 1.29 -7.69 -3.52
N VAL A 272 0.84 -7.90 -2.28
CA VAL A 272 -0.58 -7.95 -1.91
C VAL A 272 -0.84 -7.25 -0.58
N TYR A 273 -2.04 -6.68 -0.44
CA TYR A 273 -2.61 -6.16 0.80
C TYR A 273 -3.82 -7.02 1.20
N VAL A 274 -3.83 -7.59 2.40
CA VAL A 274 -4.85 -8.53 2.91
C VAL A 274 -5.32 -8.10 4.30
N TRP A 275 -6.62 -8.14 4.59
CA TRP A 275 -7.16 -7.70 5.87
C TRP A 275 -8.18 -8.68 6.48
N GLY A 276 -8.48 -8.49 7.76
CA GLY A 276 -9.46 -9.28 8.49
C GLY A 276 -10.00 -8.56 9.73
N ASN A 277 -11.03 -9.13 10.36
CA ASN A 277 -11.60 -8.59 11.61
C ASN A 277 -10.58 -8.60 12.76
N THR A 278 -9.62 -9.53 12.72
CA THR A 278 -8.59 -9.75 13.74
C THR A 278 -7.27 -10.14 13.05
N TRP A 279 -6.16 -10.18 13.79
CA TRP A 279 -4.83 -10.50 13.22
C TRP A 279 -4.74 -11.94 12.74
N GLU A 280 -5.39 -12.88 13.41
CA GLU A 280 -5.51 -14.29 13.03
C GLU A 280 -6.28 -14.41 11.71
N GLN A 281 -7.42 -13.70 11.57
CA GLN A 281 -8.22 -13.75 10.35
C GLN A 281 -7.52 -13.10 9.16
N ALA A 282 -6.70 -12.06 9.39
CA ALA A 282 -5.86 -11.48 8.35
C ALA A 282 -4.74 -12.46 7.96
N LYS A 283 -4.07 -13.08 8.94
CA LYS A 283 -2.98 -14.05 8.75
C LYS A 283 -3.44 -15.30 8.00
N THR A 284 -4.49 -15.97 8.47
CA THR A 284 -5.04 -17.18 7.81
C THR A 284 -5.52 -16.88 6.40
N GLN A 285 -6.11 -15.70 6.14
CA GLN A 285 -6.42 -15.30 4.78
C GLN A 285 -5.17 -15.06 3.93
N ALA A 286 -4.15 -14.38 4.46
CA ALA A 286 -2.89 -14.21 3.73
C ALA A 286 -2.23 -15.55 3.37
N GLU A 287 -2.28 -16.54 4.27
CA GLU A 287 -1.81 -17.91 4.03
C GLU A 287 -2.60 -18.61 2.93
N CYS A 288 -3.93 -18.55 2.98
CA CYS A 288 -4.80 -19.12 1.94
C CYS A 288 -4.60 -18.44 0.59
N LEU A 289 -4.47 -17.11 0.57
CA LEU A 289 -4.26 -16.35 -0.65
C LEU A 289 -2.89 -16.63 -1.27
N ASP A 290 -1.82 -16.68 -0.47
CA ASP A 290 -0.48 -16.97 -0.98
C ASP A 290 -0.37 -18.39 -1.56
N TYR A 291 -1.01 -19.38 -0.92
CA TYR A 291 -1.16 -20.72 -1.45
C TYR A 291 -1.90 -20.72 -2.80
N LEU A 292 -3.04 -20.01 -2.88
CA LEU A 292 -3.83 -19.92 -4.12
C LEU A 292 -3.07 -19.19 -5.23
N PHE A 293 -2.22 -18.22 -4.89
CA PHE A 293 -1.34 -17.56 -5.85
C PHE A 293 -0.27 -18.51 -6.38
N GLU A 294 0.42 -19.26 -5.51
CA GLU A 294 1.39 -20.26 -5.93
C GLU A 294 0.73 -21.32 -6.84
N MET A 295 -0.42 -21.85 -6.41
CA MET A 295 -1.21 -22.80 -7.20
C MET A 295 -1.60 -22.23 -8.56
N ALA A 296 -2.11 -21.00 -8.61
CA ALA A 296 -2.47 -20.33 -9.86
C ALA A 296 -1.27 -20.14 -10.79
N THR A 297 -0.09 -19.77 -10.28
CA THR A 297 1.13 -19.66 -11.11
C THR A 297 1.55 -20.99 -11.73
N LYS A 298 1.42 -22.10 -10.98
CA LYS A 298 1.68 -23.47 -11.46
C LYS A 298 0.64 -23.90 -12.50
N MET A 299 -0.64 -23.66 -12.23
CA MET A 299 -1.75 -23.96 -13.15
C MET A 299 -1.60 -23.22 -14.49
N LEU A 300 -1.36 -21.92 -14.47
CA LEU A 300 -1.12 -21.13 -15.68
C LEU A 300 0.09 -21.63 -16.49
N SER A 301 1.18 -21.98 -15.80
CA SER A 301 2.39 -22.54 -16.45
C SER A 301 2.14 -23.91 -17.10
N LEU A 302 1.17 -24.66 -16.59
CA LEU A 302 0.71 -25.95 -17.11
C LEU A 302 -0.50 -25.82 -18.06
N HIS A 303 -0.93 -24.60 -18.41
CA HIS A 303 -2.08 -24.30 -19.27
C HIS A 303 -3.42 -24.83 -18.72
N LEU A 304 -3.55 -24.98 -17.40
CA LEU A 304 -4.79 -25.35 -16.72
C LEU A 304 -5.65 -24.09 -16.46
N PRO A 305 -6.97 -24.14 -16.68
CA PRO A 305 -7.85 -23.01 -16.39
C PRO A 305 -8.00 -22.79 -14.87
N LEU A 306 -8.03 -21.53 -14.44
CA LEU A 306 -8.17 -21.14 -13.03
C LEU A 306 -9.61 -21.18 -12.52
N VAL A 307 -10.59 -21.18 -13.42
CA VAL A 307 -12.02 -21.10 -13.13
C VAL A 307 -12.76 -22.18 -13.92
N GLY A 308 -13.69 -22.86 -13.27
CA GLY A 308 -14.45 -23.98 -13.82
C GLY A 308 -14.10 -25.32 -13.20
N ASP A 309 -14.76 -26.38 -13.67
CA ASP A 309 -14.49 -27.77 -13.33
C ASP A 309 -13.75 -28.42 -14.52
N ASN A 310 -12.55 -28.97 -14.27
CA ASN A 310 -11.82 -29.78 -15.27
C ASN A 310 -12.21 -31.25 -15.16
#